data_AF-A0A925DL37-F1
#
_entry.id   AF-A0A925DL37-F1
#
_cell.length_a   1.000
_cell.length_b   1.000
_cell.length_c   1.000
_cell.angle_alpha   90.00
_cell.angle_beta   90.00
_cell.angle_gamma   90.00
#
_symmetry.space_group_name_H-M   'P 1'
#
loop_
_entity.id
_entity.type
_entity.pdbx_description
1 polymer ?
#
loop_
_entity_poly.entity_id
_entity_poly.type
_entity_poly.pdbx_seq_one_letter_code
_entity_poly.pdbx_strand_id
1 'polypeptide(L)' 'MEEKKTKITDPVLALEKLRAWCSYQERCQQEARDKLYELGLWTDAVESIISNLISENYINEERF' A
#
# COMPACT_ATOMS: atom_id res chain seq x y z
N MET A 1 -23.42 8.48 8.50
CA MET A 1 -23.32 7.47 7.43
C MET A 1 -22.02 6.75 7.69
N GLU A 2 -22.06 5.53 8.24
CA GLU A 2 -20.84 4.82 8.62
C GLU A 2 -20.44 3.94 7.44
N GLU A 3 -19.53 4.45 6.62
CA GLU A 3 -18.91 3.70 5.54
C GLU A 3 -18.11 2.56 6.19
N LYS A 4 -18.67 1.35 6.15
CA LYS A 4 -18.01 0.13 6.63
C LYS A 4 -16.77 -0.11 5.77
N LYS A 5 -15.62 0.48 6.17
CA LYS A 5 -14.32 0.13 5.63
C LYS A 5 -14.08 -1.34 5.97
N THR A 6 -14.33 -2.22 5.00
CA THR A 6 -13.97 -3.63 5.07
C THR A 6 -12.46 -3.71 5.27
N LYS A 7 -12.04 -4.00 6.50
CA LYS A 7 -10.62 -4.17 6.82
C LYS A 7 -10.12 -5.40 6.07
N ILE A 8 -9.18 -5.18 5.16
CA ILE A 8 -8.48 -6.24 4.45
C ILE A 8 -7.25 -6.56 5.28
N THR A 9 -7.33 -7.62 6.08
CA THR A 9 -6.19 -8.15 6.85
C THR A 9 -5.31 -9.08 6.05
N ASP A 10 -5.62 -9.30 4.77
CA ASP A 10 -4.84 -10.16 3.89
C ASP A 10 -3.76 -9.35 3.14
N PRO A 11 -2.47 -9.66 3.34
CA PRO A 11 -1.37 -8.89 2.73
C PRO A 11 -1.28 -9.07 1.22
N VAL A 12 -1.69 -10.23 0.68
CA VAL A 12 -1.65 -10.50 -0.76
C VAL A 12 -2.70 -9.63 -1.46
N LEU A 13 -3.93 -9.62 -0.94
CA LEU A 13 -5.00 -8.79 -1.49
C LEU A 13 -4.69 -7.29 -1.37
N ALA A 14 -4.04 -6.87 -0.29
CA ALA A 14 -3.61 -5.49 -0.09
C ALA A 14 -2.52 -5.07 -1.09
N LEU A 15 -1.55 -5.94 -1.36
CA LEU A 15 -0.50 -5.71 -2.36
C LEU A 15 -1.09 -5.53 -3.76
N GLU A 16 -2.01 -6.41 -4.20
CA GLU A 16 -2.65 -6.28 -5.51
C GLU A 16 -3.45 -4.98 -5.65
N LYS A 17 -4.18 -4.60 -4.59
CA LYS A 17 -4.88 -3.30 -4.53
C LYS A 17 -3.92 -2.13 -4.65
N LEU A 18 -2.78 -2.17 -3.96
CA LEU A 18 -1.78 -1.11 -4.01
C LEU A 18 -1.05 -1.06 -5.33
N ARG A 19 -0.75 -2.19 -5.97
CA ARG A 19 -0.19 -2.23 -7.33
C ARG A 19 -1.11 -1.56 -8.33
N ALA A 20 -2.40 -1.92 -8.32
CA ALA A 20 -3.38 -1.27 -9.18
C ALA A 20 -3.44 0.23 -8.89
N TRP A 21 -3.49 0.62 -7.60
CA TRP A 21 -3.54 2.01 -7.19
C TRP A 21 -2.29 2.84 -7.57
N CYS A 22 -1.08 2.28 -7.43
CA CYS A 22 0.18 2.91 -7.85
C CYS A 22 0.38 2.88 -9.38
N SER A 23 -0.24 1.94 -10.09
CA SER A 23 -0.16 1.89 -11.56
C SER A 23 -0.80 3.10 -12.24
N TYR A 24 -1.78 3.75 -11.58
CA TYR A 24 -2.47 4.91 -12.14
C TYR A 24 -1.77 6.23 -11.84
N GLN A 25 -1.00 6.31 -10.75
CA GLN A 25 -0.39 7.55 -10.26
C GLN A 25 0.88 7.23 -9.47
N GLU A 26 1.95 8.01 -9.65
CA GLU A 26 3.16 7.89 -8.82
C GLU A 26 2.80 8.17 -7.36
N ARG A 27 3.12 7.22 -6.47
CA ARG A 27 2.85 7.32 -5.03
C ARG A 27 4.13 7.26 -4.23
N CYS A 28 4.13 7.93 -3.08
CA CYS A 28 5.20 7.86 -2.10
C CYS A 28 4.93 6.76 -1.06
N GLN A 29 5.99 6.28 -0.41
CA GLN A 29 5.86 5.30 0.69
C GLN A 29 4.88 5.74 1.77
N GLN A 30 4.84 7.03 2.11
CA GLN A 30 3.99 7.55 3.18
C GLN A 30 2.50 7.34 2.87
N GLU A 31 2.07 7.60 1.63
CA GLU A 31 0.67 7.36 1.25
C GLU A 31 0.35 5.86 1.18
N ALA A 32 1.31 5.03 0.74
CA ALA A 32 1.16 3.58 0.75
C ALA A 32 1.01 3.04 2.19
N ARG A 33 1.80 3.55 3.16
CA ARG A 33 1.67 3.21 4.59
C ARG A 33 0.29 3.56 5.10
N ASP A 34 -0.14 4.80 4.88
CA ASP A 34 -1.44 5.28 5.36
C ASP A 34 -2.57 4.40 4.81
N LYS A 35 -2.54 4.11 3.50
CA LYS A 35 -3.51 3.22 2.85
C LYS A 35 -3.54 1.82 3.45
N LEU A 36 -2.37 1.23 3.71
CA LEU A 36 -2.28 -0.12 4.29
C LEU A 36 -2.75 -0.15 5.74
N TYR A 37 -2.50 0.90 6.51
CA TYR A 37 -3.07 1.04 7.86
C TYR A 37 -4.58 1.27 7.83
N GLU A 38 -5.11 2.06 6.88
CA GLU A 38 -6.56 2.21 6.67
C GLU A 38 -7.23 0.86 6.35
N LEU A 39 -6.53 0.00 5.60
CA LEU A 39 -6.99 -1.36 5.29
C LEU A 39 -6.93 -2.28 6.51
N GLY A 40 -6.23 -1.91 7.58
CA GLY A 40 -6.14 -2.67 8.82
C GLY A 40 -5.00 -3.68 8.87
N LEU A 41 -3.96 -3.50 8.05
CA LEU A 41 -2.75 -4.32 8.12
C LEU A 41 -1.87 -3.93 9.30
N TRP A 42 -1.10 -4.89 9.80
CA TRP A 42 -0.08 -4.67 10.83
C TRP A 42 1.24 -4.21 10.20
N THR A 43 2.05 -3.51 10.98
CA THR A 43 3.29 -2.85 10.53
C THR A 43 4.21 -3.76 9.72
N ASP A 44 4.44 -5.00 10.16
CA ASP A 44 5.29 -5.96 9.44
C ASP A 44 4.80 -6.25 8.01
N ALA A 45 3.50 -6.46 7.83
CA ALA A 45 2.91 -6.62 6.50
C ALA A 45 2.98 -5.33 5.68
N VAL A 46 2.76 -4.17 6.31
CA VAL A 46 2.86 -2.87 5.65
C VAL A 46 4.26 -2.66 5.05
N GLU A 47 5.31 -2.89 5.85
CA GLU A 47 6.69 -2.70 5.44
C GLU A 47 7.10 -3.71 4.36
N SER A 48 6.66 -4.96 4.49
CA SER A 48 6.89 -5.99 3.47
C SER A 48 6.26 -5.63 2.12
N ILE A 49 5.03 -5.11 2.11
CA ILE A 49 4.32 -4.70 0.89
C ILE A 49 5.02 -3.51 0.24
N ILE A 50 5.38 -2.50 1.04
CA ILE A 50 6.04 -1.29 0.54
C ILE A 50 7.40 -1.62 -0.06
N SER A 51 8.18 -2.47 0.61
CA SER A 51 9.47 -2.96 0.09
C SER A 51 9.31 -3.65 -1.26
N ASN A 52 8.23 -4.44 -1.42
CA ASN A 52 7.91 -5.09 -2.70
C ASN A 52 7.59 -4.06 -3.79
N LEU A 53 6.75 -3.07 -3.48
CA LEU A 53 6.37 -2.01 -4.42
C LEU A 53 7.55 -1.14 -4.85
N ILE A 54 8.49 -0.85 -3.95
CA ILE A 54 9.73 -0.13 -4.29
C ILE A 54 10.60 -0.98 -5.21
N SER A 55 10.78 -2.26 -4.86
CA SER A 55 11.56 -3.20 -5.68
C SER A 55 10.96 -3.40 -7.07
N GLU A 56 9.64 -3.32 -7.21
CA GLU A 56 8.92 -3.37 -8.48
C GLU A 56 8.80 -2.02 -9.18
N ASN A 57 9.44 -0.98 -8.65
CA ASN A 57 9.45 0.39 -9.18
C ASN A 57 8.06 1.07 -9.23
N TYR A 58 7.10 0.59 -8.45
CA TYR A 58 5.80 1.27 -8.25
C TYR A 58 5.91 2.50 -7.36
N ILE A 59 6.87 2.50 -6.42
CA ILE A 59 7.20 3.62 -5.54
C ILE A 59 8.65 3.99 -5.81
N ASN A 60 8.87 5.18 -6.36
CA ASN A 60 10.22 5.70 -6.62
C ASN A 60 10.57 6.75 -5.58
N GLU A 61 11.45 6.38 -4.64
CA GLU A 61 11.99 7.29 -3.62
C GLU A 61 13.23 8.05 -4.08
N GLU A 62 13.84 7.62 -5.18
CA GLU A 62 14.98 8.31 -5.82
C GLU A 62 14.55 9.54 -6.62
N ARG A 63 13.28 9.95 -6.51
CA ARG A 63 12.76 11.19 -7.10
C ARG A 63 12.89 12.36 -6.12
N PHE A 64 14.05 12.48 -5.48
CA PHE A 64 14.55 13.70 -4.85
C PHE A 64 16.07 13.78 -5.02
#